data_AF-A0A836CNY1-F1
#
_entry.id   AF-A0A836CNY1-F1
#
_cell.length_a   1.000
_cell.length_b   1.000
_cell.length_c   1.000
_cell.angle_alpha   90.00
_cell.angle_beta   90.00
_cell.angle_gamma   90.00
#
_symmetry.space_group_name_H-M   'P 1'
#
loop_
_entity.id
_entity.type
_entity.pdbx_description
1 polymer ?
#
loop_
_entity_poly.entity_id
_entity_poly.type
_entity_poly.pdbx_seq_one_letter_code
_entity_poly.pdbx_strand_id
1 'polypeptide(L)'
;VVYTLKLRGGKYYVGFTTNLPKRLEQHYTGTDGAMWTKHYPMERVVNIEYNGNKFKEATATLMLMASHGLNNVRGGSYITARFTPEERRAIEKQLWGATDACLNCGDPTHFAADC
;
A
#
# COMPACT_ATOMS: atom_id res chain seq x y z
N VAL A 1 -2.61 0.47 -15.87
CA VAL A 1 -3.57 -0.30 -15.06
C VAL A 1 -3.04 -0.39 -13.65
N VAL A 2 -3.81 0.04 -12.65
CA VAL A 2 -3.49 -0.19 -11.24
C VAL A 2 -4.21 -1.46 -10.79
N TYR A 3 -3.54 -2.32 -10.04
CA TYR A 3 -4.11 -3.56 -9.53
C TYR A 3 -3.78 -3.72 -8.05
N THR A 4 -4.68 -4.38 -7.33
CA THR A 4 -4.49 -4.74 -5.92
C THR A 4 -4.57 -6.24 -5.77
N LEU A 5 -3.58 -6.82 -5.09
CA LEU A 5 -3.49 -8.24 -4.77
C LEU A 5 -3.73 -8.44 -3.29
N LYS A 6 -4.52 -9.45 -2.95
CA LYS A 6 -4.51 -10.06 -1.62
C LYS A 6 -3.45 -11.15 -1.61
N LEU A 7 -2.62 -11.14 -0.57
CA LEU A 7 -1.56 -12.09 -0.36
C LEU A 7 -1.79 -12.84 0.96
N ARG A 8 -1.11 -13.98 1.10
CA ARG A 8 -1.14 -14.79 2.33
C ARG A 8 -0.73 -14.01 3.57
N GLY A 9 -1.26 -14.41 4.72
CA GLY A 9 -0.95 -13.78 6.01
C GLY A 9 -1.56 -12.38 6.16
N GLY A 10 -2.66 -12.11 5.45
CA GLY A 10 -3.38 -10.86 5.54
C GLY A 10 -2.72 -9.69 4.81
N LYS A 11 -1.68 -9.93 4.00
CA LYS A 11 -0.91 -8.86 3.33
C LYS A 11 -1.57 -8.43 2.02
N TYR A 12 -1.19 -7.25 1.54
CA TYR A 12 -1.65 -6.66 0.29
C TYR A 12 -0.48 -6.10 -0.51
N TYR A 13 -0.65 -6.09 -1.83
CA TYR A 13 0.24 -5.41 -2.77
C TYR A 13 -0.54 -4.59 -3.77
N VAL A 14 -0.12 -3.35 -4.00
CA VAL A 14 -0.64 -2.50 -5.08
C VAL A 14 0.45 -2.31 -6.10
N GLY A 15 0.10 -2.47 -7.38
CA GLY A 15 1.05 -2.29 -8.47
C GLY A 15 0.44 -1.52 -9.63
N PHE A 16 1.31 -0.87 -10.41
CA PHE A 16 0.98 -0.28 -11.70
C PHE A 16 1.69 -1.02 -12.84
N THR A 17 0.97 -1.28 -13.93
CA THR A 17 1.52 -1.93 -15.14
C THR A 17 0.79 -1.50 -16.41
N THR A 18 1.47 -1.60 -17.55
CA THR A 18 0.88 -1.49 -18.90
C THR A 18 0.49 -2.85 -19.48
N ASN A 19 0.99 -3.96 -18.91
CA ASN A 19 0.65 -5.33 -19.31
C ASN A 19 0.21 -6.12 -18.07
N LEU A 20 -1.11 -6.16 -17.82
CA LEU A 20 -1.68 -6.80 -16.63
C LEU A 20 -1.55 -8.33 -16.65
N PRO A 21 -1.89 -9.06 -17.74
CA PRO A 21 -1.80 -10.52 -17.75
C PRO A 21 -0.40 -11.03 -17.41
N LYS A 22 0.64 -10.49 -18.08
CA LYS A 22 2.04 -10.84 -17.78
C LYS A 22 2.39 -10.55 -16.32
N ARG A 23 1.95 -9.41 -15.80
CA ARG A 23 2.31 -9.01 -14.44
C ARG A 23 1.65 -9.90 -13.38
N LEU A 24 0.40 -10.29 -13.58
CA LEU A 24 -0.31 -11.22 -12.70
C LEU A 24 0.35 -12.61 -12.74
N GLU A 25 0.74 -13.09 -13.91
CA GLU A 25 1.47 -14.36 -14.05
C GLU A 25 2.81 -14.34 -13.30
N GLN A 26 3.58 -13.25 -13.38
CA GLN A 26 4.84 -13.11 -12.63
C GLN A 26 4.63 -13.16 -11.11
N HIS A 27 3.54 -12.55 -10.61
CA HIS A 27 3.20 -12.61 -9.19
C HIS A 27 2.71 -13.99 -8.76
N TYR A 28 1.95 -14.66 -9.62
CA TYR A 28 1.40 -16.00 -9.34
C TYR A 28 2.48 -17.09 -9.35
N THR A 29 3.38 -17.04 -10.34
CA THR A 29 4.47 -18.02 -10.50
C THR A 29 5.68 -17.74 -9.59
N GLY A 30 5.83 -16.51 -9.10
CA GLY A 30 6.91 -16.11 -8.19
C GLY A 30 8.29 -15.92 -8.83
N THR A 31 8.40 -15.96 -10.16
CA THR A 31 9.68 -15.82 -10.88
C THR A 31 10.17 -14.36 -10.88
N ASP A 32 9.34 -13.42 -11.33
CA ASP A 32 9.64 -11.99 -11.46
C ASP A 32 8.65 -11.07 -10.71
N GLY A 33 7.94 -11.65 -9.73
CA GLY A 33 7.10 -10.89 -8.80
C GLY A 33 7.93 -9.92 -7.96
N ALA A 34 7.27 -8.88 -7.44
CA ALA A 34 7.88 -8.01 -6.43
C ALA A 34 8.34 -8.85 -5.22
N MET A 35 9.43 -8.44 -4.55
CA MET A 35 9.95 -9.15 -3.37
C MET A 35 8.85 -9.42 -2.32
N TRP A 36 7.96 -8.45 -2.12
CA TRP A 36 6.80 -8.60 -1.22
C TRP A 36 5.90 -9.79 -1.59
N THR A 37 5.60 -9.96 -2.88
CA THR A 37 4.78 -11.08 -3.39
C THR A 37 5.53 -12.40 -3.45
N LYS A 38 6.87 -12.38 -3.45
CA LYS A 38 7.71 -13.59 -3.29
C LYS A 38 7.69 -14.06 -1.83
N HIS A 39 7.72 -13.14 -0.86
CA HIS A 39 7.61 -13.47 0.56
C HIS A 39 6.19 -13.85 0.98
N TYR A 40 5.18 -13.19 0.43
CA TYR A 40 3.77 -13.47 0.69
C TYR A 40 3.09 -13.88 -0.63
N PRO A 41 2.89 -15.19 -0.87
CA PRO A 41 2.28 -15.67 -2.10
C PRO A 41 0.91 -15.03 -2.37
N MET A 42 0.64 -14.78 -3.64
CA MET A 42 -0.64 -14.24 -4.10
C MET A 42 -1.78 -15.22 -3.81
N GLU A 43 -2.89 -14.71 -3.25
CA GLU A 43 -4.13 -15.46 -3.06
C GLU A 43 -5.13 -15.13 -4.16
N ARG A 44 -5.37 -13.83 -4.41
CA ARG A 44 -6.33 -13.37 -5.42
C ARG A 44 -6.11 -11.91 -5.79
N VAL A 45 -6.66 -11.53 -6.95
CA VAL A 45 -6.82 -10.12 -7.32
C VAL A 45 -8.03 -9.54 -6.57
N VAL A 46 -7.86 -8.38 -5.96
CA VAL A 46 -8.90 -7.68 -5.19
C VAL A 46 -9.52 -6.56 -6.03
N ASN A 47 -8.71 -5.82 -6.77
CA ASN A 47 -9.16 -4.69 -7.57
C ASN A 47 -8.31 -4.55 -8.83
N ILE A 48 -8.93 -4.10 -9.92
CA ILE A 48 -8.28 -3.70 -11.17
C ILE A 48 -8.89 -2.39 -11.62
N GLU A 49 -8.06 -1.36 -11.76
CA GLU A 49 -8.44 -0.07 -12.29
C GLU A 49 -7.77 0.17 -13.66
N TYR A 50 -8.58 0.04 -14.71
CA TYR A 50 -8.24 0.45 -16.06
C TYR A 50 -8.22 1.99 -16.10
N ASN A 51 -7.18 2.59 -16.70
CA ASN A 51 -6.87 4.04 -16.62
C ASN A 51 -6.32 4.55 -15.28
N GLY A 52 -5.70 3.65 -14.50
CA GLY A 52 -4.85 4.03 -13.39
C GLY A 52 -3.56 4.74 -13.83
N ASN A 53 -2.90 5.44 -12.91
CA ASN A 53 -1.56 6.03 -13.06
C ASN A 53 -0.77 5.87 -11.75
N LYS A 54 0.48 6.33 -11.71
CA LYS A 54 1.34 6.19 -10.51
C LYS A 54 0.81 6.95 -9.28
N PHE A 55 0.08 8.05 -9.47
CA PHE A 55 -0.56 8.75 -8.35
C PHE A 55 -1.69 7.90 -7.76
N LYS A 56 -2.53 7.31 -8.60
CA LYS A 56 -3.60 6.39 -8.16
C LYS A 56 -3.06 5.14 -7.47
N GLU A 57 -1.92 4.61 -7.95
CA GLU A 57 -1.21 3.52 -7.26
C GLU A 57 -0.79 3.92 -5.84
N ALA A 58 -0.19 5.11 -5.69
CA ALA A 58 0.21 5.64 -4.38
C ALA A 58 -0.99 5.87 -3.46
N THR A 59 -2.06 6.51 -3.97
CA THR A 59 -3.31 6.74 -3.23
C THR A 59 -3.93 5.42 -2.77
N ALA A 60 -4.07 4.43 -3.66
CA ALA A 60 -4.63 3.13 -3.31
C ALA A 60 -3.76 2.40 -2.26
N THR A 61 -2.44 2.54 -2.34
CA THR A 61 -1.51 2.00 -1.33
C THR A 61 -1.76 2.62 0.04
N LEU A 62 -1.85 3.96 0.12
CA LEU A 62 -2.12 4.68 1.37
C LEU A 62 -3.50 4.35 1.95
N MET A 63 -4.54 4.27 1.11
CA MET A 63 -5.88 3.88 1.55
C MET A 63 -5.90 2.48 2.18
N LEU A 64 -5.18 1.52 1.58
CA LEU A 64 -5.06 0.18 2.15
C LEU A 64 -4.20 0.19 3.42
N MET A 65 -3.18 1.05 3.52
CA MET A 65 -2.41 1.20 4.75
C MET A 65 -3.26 1.76 5.90
N ALA A 66 -4.18 2.68 5.62
CA ALA A 66 -5.12 3.19 6.61
C ALA A 66 -6.04 2.09 7.15
N SER A 67 -6.58 1.23 6.27
CA SER A 67 -7.55 0.20 6.66
C SER A 67 -6.93 -1.11 7.17
N HIS A 68 -5.73 -1.45 6.72
CA HIS A 68 -5.07 -2.72 7.06
C HIS A 68 -3.76 -2.56 7.85
N GLY A 69 -3.29 -1.33 8.05
CA GLY A 69 -2.05 -1.02 8.76
C GLY A 69 -0.81 -1.06 7.86
N LEU A 70 0.15 -0.17 8.17
CA LEU A 70 1.39 0.03 7.39
C LEU A 70 2.20 -1.25 7.19
N ASN A 71 2.19 -2.17 8.15
CA ASN A 71 2.98 -3.40 8.09
C ASN A 71 2.40 -4.44 7.12
N ASN A 72 1.17 -4.21 6.62
CA ASN A 72 0.44 -5.20 5.84
C ASN A 72 0.36 -4.88 4.35
N VAL A 73 0.84 -3.71 3.91
CA VAL A 73 0.61 -3.21 2.54
C VAL A 73 1.90 -2.69 1.94
N ARG A 74 2.19 -3.06 0.69
CA ARG A 74 3.28 -2.48 -0.10
C ARG A 74 2.79 -2.10 -1.50
N GLY A 75 3.42 -1.12 -2.12
CA GLY A 75 3.04 -0.65 -3.46
C GLY A 75 3.62 0.72 -3.78
N GLY A 76 3.67 1.09 -5.05
CA GLY A 76 4.28 2.36 -5.48
C GLY A 76 5.70 2.54 -4.95
N SER A 77 5.95 3.63 -4.24
CA SER A 77 7.25 3.91 -3.59
C SER A 77 7.47 3.16 -2.26
N TYR A 78 6.43 2.56 -1.70
CA TYR A 78 6.47 1.88 -0.40
C TYR A 78 6.78 0.39 -0.58
N ILE A 79 8.00 0.07 -1.02
CA ILE A 79 8.41 -1.30 -1.38
C ILE A 79 9.42 -1.92 -0.42
N THR A 80 9.99 -1.14 0.51
CA THR A 80 10.96 -1.62 1.51
C THR A 80 10.29 -2.58 2.49
N ALA A 81 10.99 -3.64 2.90
CA ALA A 81 10.42 -4.65 3.79
C ALA A 81 10.03 -4.05 5.16
N ARG A 82 10.85 -3.13 5.68
CA ARG A 82 10.61 -2.38 6.91
C ARG A 82 10.80 -0.90 6.62
N PHE A 83 9.90 -0.09 7.16
CA PHE A 83 10.04 1.37 7.16
C PHE A 83 10.95 1.80 8.30
N THR A 84 11.79 2.80 8.07
CA THR A 84 12.47 3.48 9.17
C THR A 84 11.46 4.21 10.06
N PRO A 85 11.83 4.59 11.30
CA PRO A 85 10.95 5.41 12.14
C PRO A 85 10.49 6.69 11.45
N GLU A 86 11.37 7.34 10.69
CA GLU A 86 11.11 8.57 9.95
C GLU A 86 10.11 8.33 8.79
N GLU A 87 10.34 7.29 8.00
CA GLU A 87 9.42 6.89 6.92
C GLU A 87 8.04 6.55 7.46
N ARG A 88 7.99 5.75 8.52
CA ARG A 88 6.75 5.39 9.22
C ARG A 88 6.01 6.65 9.65
N ARG A 89 6.71 7.57 10.33
CA ARG A 89 6.11 8.81 10.82
C ARG A 89 5.60 9.69 9.69
N ALA A 90 6.32 9.75 8.58
CA ALA A 90 5.89 10.49 7.39
C ALA A 90 4.63 9.90 6.75
N ILE A 91 4.50 8.57 6.71
CA ILE A 91 3.29 7.90 6.24
C ILE A 91 2.14 8.13 7.23
N GLU A 92 2.38 7.93 8.53
CA GLU A 92 1.37 8.15 9.58
C GLU A 92 0.79 9.56 9.53
N LYS A 93 1.63 10.60 9.37
CA LYS A 93 1.14 11.98 9.19
C LYS A 93 0.26 12.15 7.95
N GLN A 94 0.58 11.49 6.83
CA GLN A 94 -0.29 11.53 5.65
C GLN A 94 -1.64 10.89 5.93
N LEU A 95 -1.64 9.76 6.64
CA LEU A 95 -2.88 9.07 7.01
C LEU A 95 -3.71 9.89 7.99
N TRP A 96 -3.09 10.45 9.03
CA TRP A 96 -3.76 11.30 10.01
C TRP A 96 -4.38 12.53 9.35
N GLY A 97 -3.65 13.20 8.46
CA GLY A 97 -4.18 14.34 7.71
C GLY A 97 -5.34 13.95 6.79
N ALA A 98 -5.32 12.73 6.23
CA ALA A 98 -6.41 12.22 5.41
C ALA A 98 -7.65 11.80 6.22
N THR A 99 -7.52 11.66 7.54
CA THR A 99 -8.61 11.24 8.45
C THR A 99 -8.91 12.28 9.52
N ASP A 100 -8.52 13.55 9.30
CA ASP A 100 -8.70 14.67 10.22
C ASP A 100 -8.21 14.43 11.66
N ALA A 101 -7.15 13.63 11.82
CA ALA A 101 -6.51 13.37 13.10
C ALA A 101 -5.34 14.33 13.36
N CYS A 102 -4.99 14.50 14.64
CA CYS A 102 -3.86 15.32 15.07
C CYS A 102 -2.55 14.91 14.39
N LEU A 103 -1.90 15.82 13.68
CA LEU A 103 -0.62 15.55 12.99
C LEU A 103 0.57 15.35 13.95
N ASN A 104 0.40 15.65 15.24
CA ASN A 104 1.41 15.48 16.29
C ASN A 104 1.31 14.15 17.03
N CYS A 105 0.12 13.60 17.23
CA CYS A 105 -0.04 12.36 18.01
C CYS A 105 -0.95 11.31 17.35
N GLY A 106 -1.70 11.67 16.31
CA GLY A 106 -2.65 10.79 15.63
C GLY A 106 -4.00 10.64 16.33
N ASP A 107 -4.24 11.36 17.42
CA ASP A 107 -5.52 11.37 18.11
C ASP A 107 -6.59 12.07 17.25
N PRO A 108 -7.75 11.44 16.99
CA PRO A 108 -8.82 12.01 16.19
C PRO A 108 -9.69 13.04 16.93
N THR A 109 -9.46 13.29 18.23
CA THR A 109 -10.30 14.17 19.06
C THR A 109 -9.88 15.64 19.03
N HIS A 110 -8.67 15.94 18.54
CA HIS A 110 -8.14 17.29 18.49
C HIS A 110 -7.22 17.49 17.27
N PHE A 111 -6.92 18.75 16.95
CA PHE A 111 -5.95 19.09 15.91
C PHE A 111 -4.59 19.43 16.51
N ALA A 112 -3.54 19.48 15.69
CA ALA A 112 -2.17 19.70 16.14
C ALA A 112 -1.95 21.01 16.94
N ALA A 113 -2.81 22.02 16.75
CA ALA A 113 -2.77 23.27 17.49
C ALA A 113 -3.20 23.11 18.97
N ASP A 114 -3.97 22.05 19.27
CA ASP A 114 -4.57 21.77 20.58
C ASP A 114 -3.95 20.54 21.25
N CYS A 115 -2.77 20.11 20.78
CA CYS A 115 -2.08 18.88 21.17
C CYS A 115 -1.11 19.06 22.33
#